data_AF-A0A535SE92-F1
#
_entry.id   AF-A0A535SE92-F1
#
_cell.length_a   1.000
_cell.length_b   1.000
_cell.length_c   1.000
_cell.angle_alpha   90.00
_cell.angle_beta   90.00
_cell.angle_gamma   90.00
#
_symmetry.space_group_name_H-M   'P 1'
#
loop_
_entity.id
_entity.type
_entity.pdbx_description
1 polymer ?
#
loop_
_entity_poly.entity_id
_entity_poly.type
_entity_poly.pdbx_seq_one_letter_code
_entity_poly.pdbx_strand_id
1 'polypeptide(L)'
;MHRQNSRGQAMVEFSLLAGLLFLLVMGIFDFGRAIAVYINIAEAAHEGARQLVLRSNYSSTYPDSVIINATLAKIGGGGMVLSEDPCLANPTPCSFPSIPTTPNTGYIWITPTRTTGNNEVTVRVTYLFAPMTGMISNLTGAQFVMSAGSSMRAEY
;
A
#
# COMPACT_ATOMS: atom_id res chain seq x y z
N MET A 1 -25.19 -10.98 -58.48
CA MET A 1 -25.27 -9.91 -57.47
C MET A 1 -24.16 -10.11 -56.45
N HIS A 2 -23.04 -9.40 -56.57
CA HIS A 2 -21.89 -9.52 -55.67
C HIS A 2 -21.96 -8.39 -54.63
N ARG A 3 -22.47 -8.71 -53.44
CA ARG A 3 -22.71 -7.74 -52.36
C ARG A 3 -21.38 -7.35 -51.72
N GLN A 4 -20.88 -6.16 -52.04
CA GLN A 4 -19.73 -5.55 -51.38
C GLN A 4 -20.13 -5.03 -49.99
N ASN A 5 -20.33 -5.94 -49.03
CA ASN A 5 -20.65 -5.60 -47.62
C ASN A 5 -19.42 -5.62 -46.70
N SER A 6 -18.21 -5.78 -47.24
CA SER A 6 -16.98 -6.01 -46.47
C SER A 6 -16.49 -4.79 -45.67
N ARG A 7 -16.78 -3.55 -46.10
CA ARG A 7 -16.30 -2.34 -45.40
C ARG A 7 -16.98 -2.11 -44.05
N GLY A 8 -18.27 -2.42 -43.93
CA GLY A 8 -19.01 -2.29 -42.68
C GLY A 8 -18.67 -3.38 -41.68
N GLN A 9 -18.45 -4.61 -42.16
CA GLN A 9 -18.07 -5.75 -41.33
C GLN A 9 -16.72 -5.55 -40.63
N ALA A 10 -15.71 -5.04 -41.35
CA ALA A 10 -14.39 -4.77 -40.78
C ALA A 10 -14.43 -3.71 -39.66
N MET A 11 -15.29 -2.68 -39.79
CA MET A 11 -15.46 -1.67 -38.74
C MET A 11 -16.10 -2.25 -37.46
N VAL A 12 -17.06 -3.16 -37.61
CA VAL A 12 -17.70 -3.83 -36.46
C VAL A 12 -16.73 -4.76 -35.75
N GLU A 13 -15.98 -5.58 -36.50
CA GLU A 13 -14.98 -6.49 -35.94
C GLU A 13 -13.87 -5.74 -35.19
N PHE A 14 -13.37 -4.64 -35.76
CA PHE A 14 -12.41 -3.77 -35.08
C PHE A 14 -12.98 -3.14 -33.81
N SER A 15 -14.24 -2.69 -33.81
CA SER A 15 -14.86 -2.07 -32.63
C SER A 15 -15.00 -3.04 -31.44
N LEU A 16 -15.28 -4.32 -31.71
CA LEU A 16 -15.36 -5.35 -30.68
C LEU A 16 -13.98 -5.69 -30.10
N LEU A 17 -12.97 -5.82 -30.96
CA LEU A 17 -11.59 -6.05 -30.53
C LEU A 17 -10.99 -4.87 -29.79
N ALA A 18 -11.25 -3.64 -30.25
CA ALA A 18 -10.80 -2.42 -29.60
C ALA A 18 -11.40 -2.30 -28.19
N GLY A 19 -12.71 -2.58 -28.04
CA GLY A 19 -13.36 -2.62 -26.73
C GLY A 19 -12.68 -3.60 -25.77
N LEU A 20 -12.43 -4.84 -26.22
CA LEU A 20 -11.71 -5.85 -25.43
C LEU A 20 -10.29 -5.39 -25.07
N LEU A 21 -9.58 -4.77 -26.01
CA LEU A 21 -8.23 -4.26 -25.80
C LEU A 21 -8.20 -3.15 -24.75
N PHE A 22 -9.16 -2.21 -24.77
CA PHE A 22 -9.24 -1.16 -23.74
C PHE A 22 -9.51 -1.73 -22.35
N LEU A 23 -10.37 -2.75 -22.24
CA LEU A 23 -10.60 -3.42 -20.95
C LEU A 23 -9.32 -4.08 -20.42
N LEU A 24 -8.56 -4.73 -21.29
CA LEU A 24 -7.30 -5.38 -20.93
C LEU A 24 -6.25 -4.35 -20.49
N VAL A 25 -6.09 -3.27 -21.24
CA VAL A 25 -5.15 -2.18 -20.91
C VAL A 25 -5.50 -1.53 -19.56
N MET A 26 -6.78 -1.25 -19.33
CA MET A 26 -7.26 -0.72 -18.04
C MET A 26 -6.98 -1.68 -16.88
N GLY A 27 -7.18 -2.98 -17.08
CA GLY A 27 -6.81 -4.00 -16.08
C GLY A 27 -5.32 -4.04 -15.79
N ILE A 28 -4.46 -3.91 -16.81
CA ILE A 28 -3.00 -3.86 -16.64
C ILE A 28 -2.60 -2.62 -15.82
N PHE A 29 -3.20 -1.46 -16.07
CA PHE A 29 -2.87 -0.24 -15.34
C PHE A 29 -3.15 -0.36 -13.83
N ASP A 30 -4.32 -0.88 -13.44
CA ASP A 30 -4.64 -1.09 -12.03
C ASP A 30 -3.70 -2.11 -11.37
N PHE A 31 -3.37 -3.18 -12.09
CA PHE A 31 -2.42 -4.18 -11.59
C PHE A 31 -1.01 -3.62 -11.41
N GLY A 32 -0.51 -2.86 -12.40
CA GLY A 32 0.78 -2.19 -12.32
C GLY A 32 0.84 -1.20 -11.16
N ARG A 33 -0.25 -0.44 -10.93
CA ARG A 33 -0.36 0.47 -9.78
C ARG A 33 -0.37 -0.28 -8.46
N ALA A 34 -1.11 -1.39 -8.36
CA ALA A 34 -1.15 -2.20 -7.13
C ALA A 34 0.25 -2.74 -6.76
N ILE A 35 0.99 -3.26 -7.73
CA ILE A 35 2.38 -3.73 -7.52
C ILE A 35 3.29 -2.58 -7.09
N ALA A 36 3.23 -1.43 -7.76
CA ALA A 36 4.04 -0.28 -7.41
C ALA A 36 3.78 0.19 -5.96
N VAL A 37 2.52 0.24 -5.55
CA VAL A 37 2.13 0.54 -4.16
C VAL A 37 2.69 -0.50 -3.19
N TYR A 38 2.58 -1.79 -3.52
CA TYR A 38 3.11 -2.86 -2.68
C TYR A 38 4.63 -2.75 -2.46
N ILE A 39 5.39 -2.49 -3.53
CA ILE A 39 6.84 -2.29 -3.44
C ILE A 39 7.15 -1.06 -2.56
N ASN A 40 6.45 0.05 -2.76
CA ASN A 40 6.66 1.27 -1.98
C ASN A 40 6.37 1.07 -0.47
N ILE A 41 5.28 0.38 -0.11
CA ILE A 41 5.00 0.10 1.32
C ILE A 41 6.03 -0.84 1.95
N ALA A 42 6.57 -1.80 1.18
CA ALA A 42 7.59 -2.73 1.66
C ALA A 42 8.92 -2.01 1.91
N GLU A 43 9.37 -1.22 0.95
CA GLU A 43 10.59 -0.39 1.08
C GLU A 43 10.45 0.65 2.22
N ALA A 44 9.27 1.26 2.35
CA ALA A 44 8.98 2.18 3.44
C ALA A 44 9.03 1.49 4.81
N ALA A 45 8.46 0.29 4.94
CA ALA A 45 8.53 -0.49 6.18
C ALA A 45 9.97 -0.85 6.53
N HIS A 46 10.80 -1.22 5.55
CA HIS A 46 12.22 -1.51 5.75
C HIS A 46 13.02 -0.31 6.24
N GLU A 47 12.84 0.87 5.63
CA GLU A 47 13.52 2.09 6.11
C GLU A 47 13.00 2.52 7.48
N GLY A 48 11.69 2.37 7.73
CA GLY A 48 11.11 2.59 9.06
C GLY A 48 11.75 1.72 10.12
N ALA A 49 11.89 0.41 9.85
CA ALA A 49 12.51 -0.53 10.77
C ALA A 49 13.99 -0.17 11.02
N ARG A 50 14.71 0.29 10.00
CA ARG A 50 16.09 0.76 10.12
C ARG A 50 16.22 1.97 11.01
N GLN A 51 15.32 2.93 10.92
CA GLN A 51 15.34 4.09 11.83
C GLN A 51 14.85 3.73 13.23
N LEU A 52 13.88 2.83 13.33
CA LEU A 52 13.32 2.36 14.58
C LEU A 52 14.35 1.59 15.41
N VAL A 53 15.17 0.72 14.79
CA VAL A 53 16.19 -0.06 15.52
C VAL A 53 17.29 0.82 16.11
N LEU A 54 17.67 1.91 15.43
CA LEU A 54 18.62 2.90 15.97
C LEU A 54 18.04 3.66 17.18
N ARG A 55 16.72 3.68 17.32
CA ARG A 55 15.98 4.40 18.37
C ARG A 55 15.25 3.46 19.33
N SER A 56 15.56 2.16 19.30
CA SER A 56 14.92 1.16 20.16
C SER A 56 15.11 1.43 21.65
N ASN A 57 16.18 2.14 22.02
CA ASN A 57 16.49 2.50 23.41
C ASN A 57 15.73 3.73 23.94
N TYR A 58 14.96 4.43 23.09
CA TYR A 58 14.18 5.60 23.48
C TYR A 58 12.73 5.22 23.76
N SER A 59 12.09 5.94 24.70
CA SER A 59 10.66 5.80 24.95
C SER A 59 9.87 6.23 23.71
N SER A 60 8.99 5.36 23.22
CA SER A 60 8.03 5.66 22.17
C SER A 60 7.04 6.71 22.69
N THR A 61 7.03 7.91 22.11
CA THR A 61 5.97 8.90 22.34
C THR A 61 5.15 9.03 21.07
N TYR A 62 3.85 8.82 21.17
CA TYR A 62 2.94 9.07 20.06
C TYR A 62 2.71 10.60 19.90
N PRO A 63 2.75 11.16 18.68
CA PRO A 63 3.15 10.48 17.44
C PRO A 63 4.67 10.43 17.24
N ASP A 64 5.20 9.32 16.72
CA ASP A 64 6.65 9.15 16.53
C ASP A 64 7.12 9.72 15.19
N SER A 65 7.10 11.06 15.11
CA SER A 65 7.29 11.84 13.87
C SER A 65 8.60 11.53 13.13
N VAL A 66 9.64 11.09 13.83
CA VAL A 66 10.92 10.76 13.20
C VAL A 66 10.81 9.48 12.36
N ILE A 67 10.14 8.45 12.88
CA ILE A 67 9.96 7.17 12.19
C ILE A 67 8.93 7.34 11.06
N ILE A 68 7.87 8.10 11.32
CA ILE A 68 6.86 8.43 10.30
C ILE A 68 7.50 9.19 9.14
N ASN A 69 8.28 10.24 9.40
CA ASN A 69 8.93 10.98 8.32
C ASN A 69 9.94 10.13 7.54
N ALA A 70 10.64 9.22 8.21
CA ALA A 70 11.56 8.30 7.56
C ALA A 70 10.86 7.27 6.66
N THR A 71 9.77 6.68 7.14
CA THR A 71 8.93 5.77 6.33
C THR A 71 8.32 6.51 5.14
N LEU A 72 7.79 7.72 5.36
CA LEU A 72 7.20 8.56 4.31
C LEU A 72 8.22 9.00 3.26
N ALA A 73 9.48 9.23 3.62
CA ALA A 73 10.52 9.64 2.67
C ALA A 73 10.75 8.62 1.54
N LYS A 74 10.44 7.34 1.77
CA LYS A 74 10.55 6.28 0.76
C LYS A 74 9.34 6.16 -0.17
N ILE A 75 8.22 6.77 0.18
CA ILE A 75 6.97 6.67 -0.58
C ILE A 75 6.91 7.66 -1.75
N GLY A 76 7.86 8.60 -1.79
CA GLY A 76 8.30 9.24 -3.04
C GLY A 76 7.18 9.77 -3.92
N GLY A 77 6.35 10.70 -3.41
CA GLY A 77 5.43 11.49 -4.22
C GLY A 77 4.28 10.74 -4.91
N GLY A 78 4.12 9.44 -4.70
CA GLY A 78 3.11 8.59 -5.37
C GLY A 78 1.64 8.81 -4.95
N GLY A 79 1.33 9.92 -4.27
CA GLY A 79 -0.03 10.26 -3.82
C GLY A 79 -0.57 9.37 -2.69
N MET A 80 0.26 8.50 -2.10
CA MET A 80 -0.11 7.69 -0.95
C MET A 80 -0.09 8.55 0.32
N VAL A 81 -1.16 8.48 1.10
CA VAL A 81 -1.24 9.15 2.40
C VAL A 81 -1.06 8.10 3.49
N LEU A 82 0.09 8.12 4.17
CA LEU A 82 0.27 7.32 5.38
C LEU A 82 0.24 8.21 6.62
N SER A 83 -0.38 7.69 7.67
CA SER A 83 -0.34 8.26 9.02
C SER A 83 0.18 7.21 9.99
N GLU A 84 0.66 7.62 11.16
CA GLU A 84 0.84 6.65 12.24
C GLU A 84 -0.49 6.01 12.62
N ASP A 85 -0.42 4.75 13.00
CA ASP A 85 -1.58 3.98 13.41
C ASP A 85 -2.21 4.60 14.68
N PRO A 86 -3.52 4.96 14.65
CA PRO A 86 -4.20 5.57 15.79
C PRO A 86 -4.23 4.66 17.03
N CYS A 87 -4.03 3.35 16.88
CA CYS A 87 -3.98 2.45 18.03
C CYS A 87 -2.77 2.73 18.94
N LEU A 88 -1.70 3.37 18.44
CA LEU A 88 -0.54 3.75 19.25
C LEU A 88 -0.81 4.96 20.15
N ALA A 89 -1.89 5.72 19.89
CA ALA A 89 -2.27 6.87 20.71
C ALA A 89 -2.89 6.48 22.06
N ASN A 90 -3.44 5.26 22.17
CA ASN A 90 -4.22 4.82 23.33
C ASN A 90 -3.40 3.83 24.19
N PRO A 91 -3.51 3.86 25.54
CA PRO A 91 -2.69 3.01 26.43
C PRO A 91 -3.09 1.53 26.43
N THR A 92 -4.10 1.13 25.65
CA THR A 92 -4.41 -0.28 25.38
C THR A 92 -3.29 -0.91 24.54
N PRO A 93 -2.89 -2.17 24.79
CA PRO A 93 -1.82 -2.79 24.01
C PRO A 93 -2.22 -2.88 22.53
N CYS A 94 -1.62 -2.03 21.69
CA CYS A 94 -1.78 -2.14 20.25
C CYS A 94 -0.95 -3.30 19.74
N SER A 95 -1.52 -4.50 19.81
CA SER A 95 -0.91 -5.74 19.34
C SER A 95 -1.13 -6.01 17.85
N PHE A 96 -2.10 -5.32 17.22
CA PHE A 96 -2.45 -5.52 15.82
C PHE A 96 -2.55 -4.19 15.07
N PRO A 97 -1.99 -4.10 13.84
CA PRO A 97 -2.17 -2.92 12.99
C PRO A 97 -3.65 -2.68 12.67
N SER A 98 -4.08 -1.44 12.81
CA SER A 98 -5.39 -0.97 12.38
C SER A 98 -5.53 -1.03 10.87
N ILE A 99 -6.76 -1.26 10.41
CA ILE A 99 -7.10 -1.22 8.99
C ILE A 99 -7.61 0.19 8.66
N PRO A 100 -7.05 0.86 7.64
CA PRO A 100 -7.57 2.14 7.17
C PRO A 100 -9.01 1.98 6.66
N THR A 101 -9.83 3.01 6.85
CA THR A 101 -11.22 3.04 6.35
C THR A 101 -11.40 3.97 5.16
N THR A 102 -10.42 4.85 4.90
CA THR A 102 -10.46 5.80 3.80
C THR A 102 -9.66 5.26 2.60
N PRO A 103 -10.22 5.30 1.37
CA PRO A 103 -9.56 4.76 0.19
C PRO A 103 -8.22 5.44 -0.08
N ASN A 104 -7.23 4.66 -0.56
CA ASN A 104 -5.89 5.15 -0.90
C ASN A 104 -5.13 5.79 0.28
N THR A 105 -5.38 5.30 1.49
CA THR A 105 -4.66 5.71 2.69
C THR A 105 -4.07 4.50 3.41
N GLY A 106 -3.11 4.74 4.28
CA GLY A 106 -2.49 3.70 5.09
C GLY A 106 -2.07 4.14 6.48
N TYR A 107 -1.83 3.13 7.31
CA TYR A 107 -1.30 3.29 8.66
C TYR A 107 0.09 2.66 8.79
N ILE A 108 0.94 3.35 9.53
CA ILE A 108 2.26 2.88 9.95
C ILE A 108 2.13 2.43 11.39
N TRP A 109 2.18 1.13 11.59
CA TRP A 109 2.23 0.51 12.90
C TRP A 109 3.67 0.18 13.25
N ILE A 110 4.07 0.45 14.49
CA ILE A 110 5.40 0.16 15.01
C ILE A 110 5.27 -0.51 16.37
N THR A 111 6.23 -1.36 16.74
CA THR A 111 6.20 -2.05 18.04
C THR A 111 6.11 -1.01 19.19
N PRO A 112 5.03 -1.02 20.00
CA PRO A 112 4.78 0.02 20.99
C PRO A 112 5.68 -0.11 22.22
N THR A 113 5.93 -1.34 22.68
CA THR A 113 6.74 -1.63 23.87
C THR A 113 8.22 -1.75 23.51
N ARG A 114 8.88 -0.60 23.42
CA ARG A 114 10.34 -0.55 23.24
C ARG A 114 10.98 -0.50 24.61
N THR A 115 11.58 -1.62 25.00
CA THR A 115 12.41 -1.67 26.20
C THR A 115 13.86 -1.52 25.79
N THR A 116 14.62 -0.76 26.57
CA THR A 116 16.06 -0.59 26.40
C THR A 116 16.72 -1.95 26.34
N GLY A 117 17.51 -2.21 25.30
CA GLY A 117 18.12 -3.50 25.04
C GLY A 117 17.99 -3.97 23.59
N ASN A 118 18.60 -5.13 23.32
CA ASN A 118 18.66 -5.76 22.02
C ASN A 118 17.36 -6.55 21.70
N ASN A 119 16.25 -5.83 21.65
CA ASN A 119 14.94 -6.37 21.31
C ASN A 119 14.66 -6.23 19.81
N GLU A 120 13.90 -7.17 19.26
CA GLU A 120 13.41 -7.06 17.89
C GLU A 120 12.33 -5.98 17.81
N VAL A 121 12.52 -5.06 16.87
CA VAL A 121 11.56 -4.00 16.56
C VAL A 121 10.94 -4.26 15.20
N THR A 122 9.64 -4.01 15.08
CA THR A 122 8.89 -4.29 13.87
C THR A 122 8.15 -3.04 13.42
N VAL A 123 8.19 -2.77 12.12
CA VAL A 123 7.37 -1.77 11.44
C VAL A 123 6.47 -2.48 10.44
N ARG A 124 5.18 -2.16 10.46
CA ARG A 124 4.19 -2.68 9.53
C ARG A 124 3.45 -1.51 8.90
N VAL A 125 3.33 -1.53 7.58
CA VAL A 125 2.56 -0.55 6.82
C VAL A 125 1.33 -1.26 6.27
N THR A 126 0.16 -0.78 6.64
CA THR A 126 -1.14 -1.26 6.14
C THR A 126 -1.71 -0.21 5.21
N TYR A 127 -2.09 -0.56 3.98
CA TYR A 127 -2.60 0.37 2.99
C TYR A 127 -3.89 -0.15 2.36
N LEU A 128 -4.90 0.71 2.28
CA LEU A 128 -6.18 0.41 1.65
C LEU A 128 -6.17 0.87 0.20
N PHE A 129 -6.08 -0.08 -0.71
CA PHE A 129 -6.04 0.20 -2.14
C PHE A 129 -7.42 0.17 -2.76
N ALA A 130 -7.75 1.22 -3.50
CA ALA A 130 -8.93 1.28 -4.35
C ALA A 130 -8.50 1.23 -5.83
N PRO A 131 -8.94 0.22 -6.60
CA PRO A 131 -8.79 0.18 -8.05
C PRO A 131 -9.50 1.38 -8.70
N MET A 132 -8.97 1.86 -9.82
CA MET A 132 -9.62 2.93 -10.59
C MET A 132 -10.70 2.37 -11.51
N THR A 133 -10.59 1.10 -11.92
CA THR A 133 -11.55 0.46 -12.81
C THR A 133 -12.66 -0.26 -12.05
N GLY A 134 -13.91 0.02 -12.44
CA GLY A 134 -15.09 -0.60 -11.84
C GLY A 134 -15.18 -2.13 -12.04
N MET A 135 -14.44 -2.67 -13.02
CA MET A 135 -14.42 -4.11 -13.27
C MET A 135 -13.63 -4.85 -12.19
N ILE A 136 -12.47 -4.33 -11.80
CA ILE A 136 -11.66 -4.93 -10.74
C ILE A 136 -12.36 -4.77 -9.39
N SER A 137 -13.00 -3.61 -9.14
CA SER A 137 -13.77 -3.40 -7.91
C SER A 137 -14.93 -4.37 -7.72
N ASN A 138 -15.53 -4.87 -8.82
CA ASN A 138 -16.58 -5.89 -8.76
C ASN A 138 -16.04 -7.31 -8.52
N LEU A 139 -14.76 -7.57 -8.82
CA LEU A 139 -14.13 -8.88 -8.66
C LEU A 139 -13.43 -9.04 -7.31
N THR A 140 -12.66 -8.03 -6.88
CA THR A 140 -11.86 -8.06 -5.64
C THR A 140 -12.54 -7.41 -4.45
N GLY A 141 -13.74 -6.87 -4.65
CA GLY A 141 -14.36 -5.90 -3.75
C GLY A 141 -13.90 -4.48 -4.07
N ALA A 142 -14.67 -3.49 -3.60
CA ALA A 142 -14.44 -2.08 -3.91
C ALA A 142 -13.02 -1.61 -3.56
N GLN A 143 -12.43 -2.23 -2.55
CA GLN A 143 -11.12 -1.89 -1.99
C GLN A 143 -10.53 -3.16 -1.37
N PHE A 144 -9.21 -3.26 -1.32
CA PHE A 144 -8.52 -4.36 -0.64
C PHE A 144 -7.32 -3.85 0.16
N VAL A 145 -7.00 -4.56 1.23
CA VAL A 145 -5.92 -4.19 2.15
C VAL A 145 -4.62 -4.86 1.74
N MET A 146 -3.56 -4.09 1.60
CA MET A 146 -2.20 -4.56 1.44
C MET A 146 -1.42 -4.27 2.71
N SER A 147 -0.68 -5.25 3.23
CA SER A 147 0.22 -5.02 4.35
C SER A 147 1.62 -5.52 4.02
N ALA A 148 2.62 -4.71 4.33
CA ALA A 148 4.02 -5.12 4.32
C ALA A 148 4.64 -4.78 5.67
N GLY A 149 5.65 -5.54 6.10
CA GLY A 149 6.32 -5.29 7.35
C GLY A 149 7.76 -5.74 7.32
N SER A 150 8.58 -5.11 8.17
CA SER A 150 9.98 -5.43 8.36
C SER A 150 10.28 -5.46 9.85
N SER A 151 11.03 -6.46 10.29
CA SER A 151 11.58 -6.53 11.63
C SER A 151 13.10 -6.45 11.60
N MET A 152 13.67 -5.80 12.61
CA MET A 152 15.11 -5.61 12.76
C MET A 152 15.51 -5.73 14.23
N ARG A 153 16.75 -6.15 14.47
CA ARG A 153 17.32 -6.34 15.80
C ARG A 153 18.72 -5.70 15.84
N ALA A 154 19.04 -4.97 16.91
CA ALA A 154 20.32 -4.28 17.05
C ALA A 154 21.40 -5.27 17.54
N GLU A 155 22.46 -5.56 16.79
CA GLU A 155 23.39 -6.63 17.19
C GLU A 155 24.25 -6.36 18.45
N TYR A 156 24.18 -5.18 19.08
CA TYR A 156 25.04 -4.77 20.19
C TYR A 156 24.27 -4.11 21.34
#